data_AF-A0A370HZC1-F1
#
_entry.id   AF-A0A370HZC1-F1
#
_cell.length_a   1.000
_cell.length_b   1.000
_cell.length_c   1.000
_cell.angle_alpha   90.00
_cell.angle_beta   90.00
_cell.angle_gamma   90.00
#
_symmetry.space_group_name_H-M   'P 1'
#
loop_
_entity.id
_entity.type
_entity.pdbx_description
1 polymer ?
#
loop_
_entity_poly.entity_id
_entity_poly.type
_entity_poly.pdbx_seq_one_letter_code
_entity_poly.pdbx_strand_id
1 'polypeptide(L)'
;MELLHNFTLIHDDVMDGDHLRRGRATVWRVWGVGDAVLLGDALHALSTRVLIGGPDRVVVRAAALMASTALDLCAGQHFDCACEHGGGVEVADYLLMASGKTGALLGAACALLPVAPRDGWSSHRSATATGCRFQWGGL
;
A
#
# COMPACT_ATOMS: atom_id res chain seq x y z
N MET A 1 8.20 -1.94 5.28
CA MET A 1 6.80 -1.44 5.19
C MET A 1 6.74 0.05 4.95
N GLU A 2 7.32 0.89 5.81
CA GLU A 2 7.26 2.36 5.64
C GLU A 2 7.75 2.90 4.28
N LEU A 3 8.80 2.32 3.70
CA LEU A 3 9.27 2.72 2.37
C LEU A 3 8.24 2.42 1.28
N LEU A 4 7.59 1.25 1.36
CA LEU A 4 6.53 0.85 0.43
C LEU A 4 5.29 1.74 0.63
N HIS A 5 4.95 2.08 1.88
CA HIS A 5 3.85 2.99 2.18
C HIS A 5 4.10 4.41 1.64
N ASN A 6 5.30 4.96 1.84
CA ASN A 6 5.61 6.30 1.32
C ASN A 6 5.67 6.34 -0.21
N PHE A 7 6.13 5.26 -0.85
CA PHE A 7 6.03 5.11 -2.31
C PHE A 7 4.57 5.30 -2.79
N THR A 8 3.61 4.57 -2.20
CA THR A 8 2.22 4.67 -2.64
C THR A 8 1.65 6.06 -2.37
N LEU A 9 1.93 6.68 -1.22
CA LEU A 9 1.44 8.04 -0.93
C LEU A 9 1.92 9.08 -1.95
N ILE A 10 3.18 9.00 -2.40
CA ILE A 10 3.74 9.94 -3.37
C ILE A 10 3.09 9.75 -4.75
N HIS A 11 2.87 8.50 -5.14
CA HIS A 11 2.23 8.18 -6.42
C HIS A 11 0.73 8.53 -6.38
N ASP A 12 0.02 8.22 -5.29
CA ASP A 12 -1.38 8.61 -5.06
C ASP A 12 -1.54 10.13 -5.16
N ASP A 13 -0.67 10.92 -4.50
CA ASP A 13 -0.72 12.39 -4.59
C ASP A 13 -0.67 12.91 -6.04
N VAL A 14 0.09 12.23 -6.90
CA VAL A 14 0.20 12.55 -8.34
C VAL A 14 -1.06 12.14 -9.09
N MET A 15 -1.57 10.94 -8.86
CA MET A 15 -2.75 10.39 -9.55
C MET A 15 -4.02 11.16 -9.19
N ASP A 16 -4.18 11.49 -7.92
CA ASP A 16 -5.38 12.15 -7.37
C ASP A 16 -5.30 13.68 -7.56
N GLY A 17 -4.13 14.22 -7.93
CA GLY A 17 -3.91 15.65 -8.10
C GLY A 17 -3.87 16.44 -6.78
N ASP A 18 -3.54 15.77 -5.68
CA ASP A 18 -3.50 16.36 -4.34
C ASP A 18 -2.36 17.38 -4.20
N HIS A 19 -2.69 18.64 -3.95
CA HIS A 19 -1.69 19.69 -3.75
C HIS A 19 -1.07 19.70 -2.35
N LEU A 20 -1.77 19.13 -1.35
CA LEU A 20 -1.38 19.15 0.05
C LEU A 20 -1.54 17.77 0.68
N ARG A 21 -0.52 17.33 1.42
CA ARG A 21 -0.60 16.16 2.32
C ARG A 21 -0.22 16.58 3.73
N ARG A 22 -1.12 16.33 4.69
CA ARG A 22 -0.95 16.69 6.11
C ARG A 22 -0.56 18.17 6.30
N GLY A 23 -1.19 19.07 5.53
CA GLY A 23 -0.97 20.52 5.61
C GLY A 23 0.31 21.03 4.95
N ARG A 24 1.05 20.18 4.22
CA ARG A 24 2.29 20.54 3.51
C ARG A 24 2.14 20.27 2.02
N ALA A 25 2.85 21.04 1.18
CA ALA A 25 2.89 20.80 -0.25
C ALA A 25 3.38 19.37 -0.56
N THR A 26 2.68 18.70 -1.48
CA THR A 26 3.05 17.35 -1.95
C THR A 26 4.33 17.38 -2.77
N VAL A 27 4.98 16.22 -2.89
CA VAL A 27 6.25 16.06 -3.60
C VAL A 27 6.14 16.58 -5.04
N TRP A 28 5.09 16.19 -5.75
CA TRP A 28 4.88 16.63 -7.14
C TRP A 28 4.57 18.11 -7.25
N ARG A 29 3.98 18.72 -6.21
CA ARG A 29 3.74 20.16 -6.20
C ARG A 29 5.03 20.96 -6.06
N VAL A 30 6.01 20.43 -5.34
CA VAL A 30 7.30 21.08 -5.11
C VAL A 30 8.29 20.82 -6.24
N TRP A 31 8.38 19.58 -6.72
CA TRP A 31 9.42 19.13 -7.66
C TRP A 31 8.88 18.69 -9.03
N GLY A 32 7.56 18.66 -9.22
CA GLY A 32 6.94 18.24 -10.46
C GLY A 32 6.64 16.74 -10.52
N VAL A 33 5.82 16.35 -11.50
CA VAL A 33 5.34 14.98 -11.67
C VAL A 33 6.48 14.00 -11.93
N GLY A 34 7.44 14.35 -12.81
CA GLY A 34 8.55 13.47 -13.16
C GLY A 34 9.40 13.05 -11.97
N ASP A 35 9.81 14.02 -11.15
CA ASP A 35 10.63 13.76 -9.94
C ASP A 35 9.84 13.00 -8.88
N ALA A 36 8.53 13.27 -8.74
CA ALA A 36 7.68 12.52 -7.81
C ALA A 36 7.53 11.05 -8.20
N VAL A 37 7.32 10.77 -9.49
CA VAL A 37 7.25 9.38 -10.00
C VAL A 37 8.56 8.66 -9.73
N LEU A 38 9.70 9.27 -10.12
CA LEU A 38 11.03 8.69 -9.92
C LEU A 38 11.36 8.46 -8.43
N LEU A 39 10.98 9.38 -7.56
CA LEU A 39 11.18 9.22 -6.11
C LEU A 39 10.37 8.03 -5.59
N GLY A 40 9.10 7.89 -6.01
CA GLY A 40 8.30 6.74 -5.66
C GLY A 40 8.94 5.42 -6.12
N ASP A 41 9.37 5.33 -7.38
CA ASP A 41 10.03 4.15 -7.91
C ASP A 41 11.30 3.80 -7.13
N ALA A 42 12.09 4.82 -6.76
CA ALA A 42 13.28 4.66 -5.95
C ALA A 42 12.95 4.13 -4.54
N LEU A 43 11.88 4.62 -3.90
CA LEU A 43 11.44 4.13 -2.59
C LEU A 43 10.94 2.69 -2.66
N HIS A 44 10.22 2.32 -3.72
CA HIS A 44 9.80 0.94 -3.96
C HIS A 44 11.01 0.02 -4.12
N ALA A 45 11.98 0.38 -4.98
CA ALA A 45 13.22 -0.39 -5.15
C ALA A 45 14.05 -0.48 -3.86
N LEU A 46 14.14 0.62 -3.10
CA LEU A 46 14.83 0.65 -1.82
C LEU A 46 14.16 -0.26 -0.79
N SER A 47 12.83 -0.36 -0.80
CA SER A 47 12.09 -1.24 0.11
C SER A 47 12.50 -2.71 -0.07
N THR A 48 12.66 -3.16 -1.32
CA THR A 48 13.15 -4.50 -1.66
C THR A 48 14.62 -4.68 -1.30
N ARG A 49 15.47 -3.68 -1.56
CA ARG A 49 16.90 -3.73 -1.21
C ARG A 49 17.11 -3.87 0.30
N VAL A 50 16.39 -3.10 1.11
CA VAL A 50 16.45 -3.19 2.58
C VAL A 50 16.03 -4.58 3.05
N LEU A 51 15.01 -5.15 2.42
CA LEU A 51 14.53 -6.48 2.77
C LEU A 51 15.57 -7.58 2.49
N ILE A 52 16.25 -7.52 1.35
CA ILE A 52 17.26 -8.51 0.96
C ILE A 52 18.52 -8.45 1.82
N GLY A 53 18.82 -7.30 2.45
CA GLY A 53 19.93 -7.16 3.40
C GLY A 53 19.73 -7.85 4.75
N GLY A 54 18.58 -8.50 4.97
CA GLY A 54 18.26 -9.21 6.22
C GLY A 54 18.71 -10.68 6.26
N PRO A 55 18.45 -11.41 7.37
CA PRO A 55 18.84 -12.82 7.53
C PRO A 55 18.10 -13.77 6.56
N ASP A 56 18.86 -14.61 5.86
CA ASP A 56 18.44 -15.46 4.72
C ASP A 56 17.09 -16.19 4.87
N ARG A 57 16.79 -16.75 6.04
CA ARG A 57 15.62 -17.64 6.23
C ARG A 57 14.27 -16.92 6.16
N VAL A 58 14.25 -15.59 6.22
CA VAL A 58 13.02 -14.77 6.25
C VAL A 58 12.82 -13.98 4.95
N VAL A 59 13.90 -13.72 4.22
CA VAL A 59 13.92 -12.80 3.06
C VAL A 59 12.97 -13.24 1.95
N VAL A 60 13.01 -14.51 1.54
CA VAL A 60 12.20 -14.98 0.39
C VAL A 60 10.70 -14.85 0.66
N ARG A 61 10.23 -15.26 1.85
CA ARG A 61 8.81 -15.17 2.20
C ARG A 61 8.37 -13.72 2.37
N ALA A 62 9.19 -12.90 3.00
CA ALA A 62 8.90 -11.49 3.15
C ALA A 62 8.87 -10.76 1.79
N ALA A 63 9.74 -11.15 0.85
CA ALA A 63 9.80 -10.55 -0.48
C ALA A 63 8.57 -10.90 -1.29
N ALA A 64 8.15 -12.17 -1.26
CA ALA A 64 6.90 -12.61 -1.88
C ALA A 64 5.69 -11.86 -1.32
N LEU A 65 5.61 -11.70 0.01
CA LEU A 65 4.53 -10.95 0.67
C LEU A 65 4.54 -9.47 0.26
N MET A 66 5.70 -8.81 0.27
CA MET A 66 5.80 -7.40 -0.15
C MET A 66 5.42 -7.21 -1.62
N ALA A 67 5.83 -8.11 -2.50
CA ALA A 67 5.46 -8.06 -3.92
C ALA A 67 3.95 -8.25 -4.12
N SER A 68 3.33 -9.24 -3.46
CA SER A 68 1.87 -9.41 -3.50
C SER A 68 1.13 -8.19 -2.95
N THR A 69 1.62 -7.62 -1.86
CA THR A 69 1.04 -6.40 -1.26
C THR A 69 1.11 -5.21 -2.21
N ALA A 70 2.24 -5.03 -2.92
CA ALA A 70 2.37 -3.99 -3.93
C ALA A 70 1.36 -4.16 -5.07
N LEU A 71 1.10 -5.40 -5.51
CA LEU A 71 0.06 -5.67 -6.52
C LEU A 71 -1.35 -5.38 -6.01
N ASP A 72 -1.66 -5.77 -4.77
CA ASP A 72 -2.95 -5.48 -4.13
C ASP A 72 -3.18 -3.96 -3.99
N LEU A 73 -2.13 -3.21 -3.66
CA LEU A 73 -2.13 -1.73 -3.60
C LEU A 73 -2.41 -1.12 -4.96
N CYS A 74 -1.71 -1.57 -6.02
CA CYS A 74 -1.96 -1.11 -7.39
C CYS A 74 -3.39 -1.39 -7.85
N ALA A 75 -3.94 -2.57 -7.52
CA ALA A 75 -5.32 -2.90 -7.83
C ALA A 75 -6.30 -1.98 -7.07
N GLY A 76 -6.06 -1.75 -5.78
CA GLY A 76 -6.85 -0.81 -4.96
C GLY A 76 -6.86 0.60 -5.52
N GLN A 77 -5.70 1.14 -5.92
CA GLN A 77 -5.58 2.45 -6.55
C GLN A 77 -6.32 2.51 -7.89
N HIS A 78 -6.23 1.47 -8.73
CA HIS A 78 -6.96 1.43 -9.99
C HIS A 78 -8.47 1.55 -9.80
N PHE A 79 -9.02 0.84 -8.81
CA PHE A 79 -10.44 0.95 -8.48
C PHE A 79 -10.80 2.32 -7.91
N ASP A 80 -9.93 2.93 -7.11
CA ASP A 80 -10.16 4.27 -6.57
C ASP A 80 -10.24 5.32 -7.68
N CYS A 81 -9.27 5.33 -8.59
CA CYS A 81 -9.32 6.17 -9.78
C CYS A 81 -10.58 5.91 -10.62
N ALA A 82 -11.00 4.66 -10.78
CA ALA A 82 -12.22 4.34 -11.54
C ALA A 82 -13.49 4.88 -10.86
N CYS A 83 -13.54 4.87 -9.52
CA CYS A 83 -14.64 5.42 -8.74
C CYS A 83 -14.78 6.94 -8.90
N GLU A 84 -13.68 7.67 -9.01
CA GLU A 84 -13.69 9.13 -9.21
C GLU A 84 -14.27 9.54 -10.58
N HIS A 85 -14.16 8.68 -11.58
CA HIS A 85 -14.60 8.94 -12.95
C HIS A 85 -15.98 8.32 -13.28
N GLY A 86 -16.57 7.53 -12.37
CA GLY A 86 -17.79 6.75 -12.57
C GLY A 86 -19.00 7.27 -11.77
N GLY A 87 -20.18 7.30 -12.40
CA GLY A 87 -21.43 7.74 -11.77
C GLY A 87 -22.02 6.73 -10.78
N GLY A 88 -21.44 6.65 -9.59
CA GLY A 88 -21.94 5.86 -8.45
C GLY A 88 -21.04 4.68 -8.09
N VAL A 89 -20.63 4.60 -6.83
CA VAL A 89 -19.80 3.52 -6.27
C VAL A 89 -20.69 2.60 -5.45
N GLU A 90 -20.76 1.31 -5.80
CA GLU A 90 -21.42 0.35 -4.93
C GLU A 90 -20.58 0.08 -3.68
N VAL A 91 -21.24 -0.28 -2.57
CA VAL A 91 -20.54 -0.64 -1.32
C VAL A 91 -19.52 -1.75 -1.55
N ALA A 92 -19.80 -2.69 -2.45
CA ALA A 92 -18.89 -3.77 -2.79
C ALA A 92 -17.58 -3.25 -3.43
N ASP A 93 -17.67 -2.29 -4.35
CA ASP A 93 -16.51 -1.70 -5.03
C ASP A 93 -15.67 -0.88 -4.06
N TYR A 94 -16.32 -0.10 -3.18
CA TYR A 94 -15.63 0.61 -2.11
C TYR A 94 -14.88 -0.33 -1.17
N LEU A 95 -15.49 -1.47 -0.80
CA LEU A 95 -14.84 -2.46 0.07
C LEU A 95 -13.64 -3.13 -0.61
N LEU A 96 -13.71 -3.38 -1.92
CA LEU A 96 -12.58 -3.90 -2.69
C LEU A 96 -11.43 -2.90 -2.75
N MET A 97 -11.72 -1.64 -3.06
CA MET A 97 -10.74 -0.55 -3.07
C MET A 97 -10.08 -0.37 -1.69
N ALA A 98 -10.88 -0.26 -0.62
CA ALA A 98 -10.36 -0.08 0.74
C ALA A 98 -9.51 -1.26 1.23
N SER A 99 -9.91 -2.49 0.86
CA SER A 99 -9.13 -3.70 1.16
C SER A 99 -7.77 -3.69 0.46
N GLY A 100 -7.70 -3.22 -0.80
CA GLY A 100 -6.45 -3.11 -1.56
C GLY A 100 -5.54 -1.99 -1.05
N LYS A 101 -6.06 -0.79 -0.79
CA LYS A 101 -5.28 0.37 -0.34
C LYS A 101 -4.78 0.25 1.09
N THR A 102 -5.69 -0.01 2.03
CA THR A 102 -5.39 0.05 3.47
C THR A 102 -5.20 -1.35 4.04
N GLY A 103 -6.10 -2.27 3.69
CA GLY A 103 -6.11 -3.63 4.22
C GLY A 103 -4.84 -4.41 3.88
N ALA A 104 -4.38 -4.35 2.63
CA ALA A 104 -3.21 -5.09 2.16
C ALA A 104 -1.93 -4.67 2.91
N LEU A 105 -1.69 -3.37 3.07
CA LEU A 105 -0.47 -2.87 3.70
C LEU A 105 -0.43 -3.18 5.20
N LEU A 106 -1.55 -3.00 5.90
CA LEU A 106 -1.67 -3.39 7.32
C LEU A 106 -1.53 -4.90 7.50
N GLY A 107 -2.16 -5.68 6.62
CA GLY A 107 -2.10 -7.13 6.66
C GLY A 107 -0.68 -7.66 6.50
N ALA A 108 0.04 -7.11 5.52
CA ALA A 108 1.44 -7.43 5.30
C ALA A 108 2.34 -7.02 6.46
N ALA A 109 2.12 -5.84 7.06
CA ALA A 109 2.88 -5.39 8.22
C ALA A 109 2.74 -6.36 9.40
N CYS A 110 1.53 -6.84 9.66
CA CYS A 110 1.27 -7.86 10.69
C CYS A 110 1.92 -9.21 10.37
N ALA A 111 1.83 -9.67 9.12
CA ALA A 111 2.37 -10.96 8.70
C ALA A 111 3.91 -11.01 8.67
N LEU A 112 4.58 -9.86 8.64
CA LEU A 112 6.05 -9.75 8.74
C LEU A 112 6.56 -9.80 10.19
N LEU A 113 5.69 -9.73 11.20
CA LEU A 113 6.11 -9.80 12.60
C LEU A 113 6.64 -11.21 12.95
N PRO A 114 7.69 -11.34 13.79
CA PRO A 114 8.26 -12.63 14.17
C PRO A 114 7.28 -13.60 14.86
N VAL A 115 6.18 -13.07 15.39
CA VAL A 115 5.13 -13.79 16.12
C VAL A 115 4.06 -14.37 15.16
N ALA A 116 4.06 -13.97 13.89
CA ALA A 116 3.09 -14.45 12.92
C ALA A 116 3.27 -15.95 12.63
N PRO A 117 2.18 -16.75 12.57
CA PRO A 117 2.23 -18.16 12.18
C PRO A 117 2.96 -18.37 10.85
N ARG A 118 3.67 -19.50 10.69
CA ARG A 118 4.54 -19.75 9.52
C ARG A 118 3.79 -19.86 8.18
N ASP A 119 2.49 -20.02 8.27
CA ASP A 119 1.45 -19.92 7.26
C ASP A 119 1.02 -18.44 7.05
N GLY A 120 1.98 -17.61 6.62
CA GLY A 120 1.81 -16.17 6.40
C GLY A 120 0.78 -15.76 5.32
N TRP A 121 0.35 -16.72 4.49
CA TRP A 121 -0.54 -16.47 3.34
C TRP A 121 -2.03 -16.53 3.71
N SER A 122 -2.44 -17.46 4.57
CA SER A 122 -3.79 -17.51 5.17
C SER A 122 -4.04 -16.31 6.10
N SER A 123 -2.98 -15.83 6.73
CA SER A 123 -2.98 -14.65 7.60
C SER A 123 -2.98 -13.33 6.83
N HIS A 124 -2.41 -13.23 5.61
CA HIS A 124 -2.55 -12.03 4.76
C HIS A 124 -4.03 -11.71 4.47
N ARG A 125 -4.80 -12.69 3.99
CA ARG A 125 -6.25 -12.51 3.73
C ARG A 125 -7.06 -12.21 5.00
N SER A 126 -6.72 -12.84 6.13
CA SER A 126 -7.38 -12.56 7.42
C SER A 126 -6.98 -11.18 7.97
N ALA A 127 -5.76 -10.72 7.73
CA ALA A 127 -5.27 -9.44 8.20
C ALA A 127 -5.70 -8.28 7.28
N THR A 128 -6.01 -8.54 6.00
CA THR A 128 -6.83 -7.63 5.17
C THR A 128 -8.18 -7.37 5.83
N ALA A 129 -8.84 -8.42 6.35
CA ALA A 129 -10.09 -8.26 7.10
C ALA A 129 -9.92 -7.48 8.43
N THR A 130 -8.76 -7.61 9.10
CA THR A 130 -8.41 -6.79 10.28
C THR A 130 -8.10 -5.33 9.92
N GLY A 131 -7.43 -5.07 8.80
CA GLY A 131 -7.21 -3.72 8.28
C GLY A 131 -8.53 -3.01 7.93
N CYS A 132 -9.48 -3.75 7.33
CA CYS A 132 -10.85 -3.27 7.13
C CYS A 132 -11.57 -2.95 8.45
N ARG A 133 -11.37 -3.76 9.50
CA ARG A 133 -11.90 -3.45 10.86
C ARG A 133 -11.24 -2.23 11.48
N PHE A 134 -9.96 -1.96 11.23
CA PHE A 134 -9.28 -0.75 11.75
C PHE A 134 -9.81 0.53 11.09
N GLN A 135 -10.12 0.48 9.78
CA GLN A 135 -10.75 1.60 9.07
C GLN A 135 -12.21 1.84 9.48
N TRP A 136 -12.90 0.80 9.98
CA TRP A 136 -14.33 0.87 10.38
C TRP A 136 -14.58 0.97 11.89
N GLY A 137 -13.59 0.70 12.75
CA GLY A 137 -13.73 0.67 14.22
C GLY A 137 -13.90 2.04 14.90
N GLY A 138 -14.28 3.06 14.13
CA GLY A 138 -14.52 4.44 14.59
C GLY A 138 -15.90 5.00 14.22
N LEU A 139 -16.83 4.16 13.75
CA LEU A 139 -18.27 4.45 13.62
C LEU A 139 -19.05 3.68 14.68
#